data_AF-H3ZM49-F1
#
_entry.id   AF-H3ZM49-F1
#
_cell.length_a   1.000
_cell.length_b   1.000
_cell.length_c   1.000
_cell.angle_alpha   90.00
_cell.angle_beta   90.00
_cell.angle_gamma   90.00
#
_symmetry.space_group_name_H-M   'P 1'
#
loop_
_entity.id
_entity.type
_entity.pdbx_description
1 polymer ?
#
loop_
_entity_poly.entity_id
_entity_poly.type
_entity_poly.pdbx_seq_one_letter_code
_entity_poly.pdbx_strand_id
1 'polypeptide(L)'
;MDTNKIRELVKEAEVLHKEFQKGFLRVYSLSSSWEFEELKDLLSELYGIIERKFDIASQIGKASSLLGGDFERLAKELQKNEHQMKFRLEELLLLVENPKMSFTEKAKINASLQRLLQYYRVYDYSITQTIQKLTGELEGLIFISEERKLPPANIVDKIKKIENLDEKLELLISFIYYLYTNPSWVHKVEEALRDWHSKGLLWVEVRNVEKNSGVEREHAAKILEGLTLIGVVEKRERGGEYVYKLRGFGED
;
A
#
# COMPACT_ATOMS: atom_id res chain seq x y z
N MET A 1 16.35 -18.04 -7.22
CA MET A 1 15.78 -17.40 -8.42
C MET A 1 16.76 -16.34 -8.88
N ASP A 2 16.99 -16.24 -10.19
CA ASP A 2 17.98 -15.30 -10.74
C ASP A 2 17.44 -13.87 -10.70
N THR A 3 18.17 -12.96 -10.06
CA THR A 3 17.87 -11.53 -9.99
C THR A 3 17.77 -10.89 -11.37
N ASN A 4 18.48 -11.45 -12.35
CA ASN A 4 18.37 -11.03 -13.75
C ASN A 4 16.97 -11.32 -14.31
N LYS A 5 16.34 -12.43 -13.92
CA LYS A 5 14.98 -12.77 -14.35
C LYS A 5 13.95 -11.79 -13.78
N ILE A 6 14.08 -11.38 -12.52
CA ILE A 6 13.20 -10.34 -11.94
C ILE A 6 13.43 -9.01 -12.64
N ARG A 7 14.70 -8.66 -12.90
CA ARG A 7 15.08 -7.45 -13.63
C ARG A 7 14.44 -7.42 -15.02
N GLU A 8 14.46 -8.54 -15.74
CA GLU A 8 13.81 -8.67 -17.04
C GLU A 8 12.31 -8.46 -16.94
N LEU A 9 11.64 -9.08 -15.95
CA LEU A 9 10.21 -8.88 -15.72
C LEU A 9 9.86 -7.41 -15.41
N VAL A 10 10.64 -6.72 -14.57
CA VAL A 10 10.41 -5.30 -14.26
C VAL A 10 10.63 -4.42 -15.50
N LYS A 11 11.65 -4.71 -16.31
CA LYS A 11 11.85 -4.02 -17.60
C LYS A 11 10.71 -4.28 -18.58
N GLU A 12 10.23 -5.52 -18.66
CA GLU A 12 9.09 -5.87 -19.50
C GLU A 12 7.81 -5.14 -19.05
N ALA A 13 7.58 -5.03 -17.73
CA ALA A 13 6.49 -4.23 -17.19
C ALA A 13 6.57 -2.75 -17.60
N GLU A 14 7.77 -2.17 -17.61
CA GLU A 14 8.01 -0.80 -18.08
C GLU A 14 7.70 -0.65 -19.58
N VAL A 15 8.18 -1.57 -20.40
CA VAL A 15 7.94 -1.57 -21.86
C VAL A 15 6.45 -1.68 -22.15
N LEU A 16 5.76 -2.64 -21.53
CA LEU A 16 4.32 -2.82 -21.69
C LEU A 16 3.54 -1.61 -21.17
N HIS A 17 3.99 -0.95 -20.09
CA HIS A 17 3.36 0.28 -19.62
C HIS A 17 3.46 1.40 -20.66
N LYS A 18 4.63 1.59 -21.30
CA LYS A 18 4.79 2.57 -22.40
C LYS A 18 3.94 2.23 -23.63
N GLU A 19 3.80 0.95 -23.96
CA GLU A 19 2.91 0.48 -25.03
C GLU A 19 1.45 0.81 -24.69
N PHE A 20 1.01 0.50 -23.47
CA PHE A 20 -0.32 0.84 -22.98
C PHE A 20 -0.57 2.36 -23.00
N GLN A 21 0.39 3.18 -22.56
CA GLN A 21 0.28 4.64 -22.60
C GLN A 21 0.02 5.15 -24.02
N LYS A 22 0.77 4.65 -25.02
CA LYS A 22 0.60 5.02 -26.43
C LYS A 22 -0.78 4.66 -26.94
N GLY A 23 -1.26 3.45 -26.63
CA GLY A 23 -2.62 3.02 -26.98
C GLY A 23 -3.68 3.90 -26.29
N PHE A 24 -3.51 4.17 -25.00
CA PHE A 24 -4.49 4.89 -24.21
C PHE A 24 -4.65 6.36 -24.64
N LEU A 25 -3.61 6.99 -25.20
CA LEU A 25 -3.72 8.33 -25.78
C LEU A 25 -4.82 8.42 -26.85
N ARG A 26 -5.08 7.34 -27.61
CA ARG A 26 -6.16 7.27 -28.61
C ARG A 26 -7.57 7.27 -27.99
N VAL A 27 -7.69 6.91 -26.71
CA VAL A 27 -8.99 6.97 -25.99
C VAL A 27 -9.42 8.42 -25.80
N TYR A 28 -8.48 9.35 -25.62
CA TYR A 28 -8.80 10.77 -25.50
C TYR A 28 -9.42 11.33 -26.79
N SER A 29 -8.93 10.94 -27.96
CA SER A 29 -9.52 11.35 -29.24
C SER A 29 -10.94 10.80 -29.44
N LEU A 30 -11.19 9.57 -28.99
CA LEU A 30 -12.50 8.93 -29.10
C LEU A 30 -13.51 9.39 -28.04
N SER A 31 -13.06 10.08 -26.99
CA SER A 31 -13.93 10.53 -25.89
C SER A 31 -15.01 11.55 -26.30
N SER A 32 -14.81 12.25 -27.43
CA SER A 32 -15.69 13.33 -27.88
C SER A 32 -16.62 12.93 -29.03
N SER A 33 -16.19 11.98 -29.88
CA SER A 33 -16.96 11.46 -31.01
C SER A 33 -16.35 10.11 -31.41
N TRP A 34 -16.91 9.01 -30.89
CA TRP A 34 -16.44 7.66 -31.20
C TRP A 34 -17.39 6.96 -32.18
N GLU A 35 -16.80 6.24 -33.14
CA GLU A 35 -17.50 5.20 -33.87
C GLU A 35 -17.43 3.88 -33.09
N PHE A 36 -18.51 3.09 -33.14
CA PHE A 36 -18.65 1.88 -32.32
C PHE A 36 -17.52 0.87 -32.54
N GLU A 37 -17.22 0.54 -33.79
CA GLU A 37 -16.17 -0.44 -34.11
C GLU A 37 -14.77 0.10 -33.73
N GLU A 38 -14.50 1.38 -33.99
CA GLU A 38 -13.21 1.98 -33.64
C GLU A 38 -12.95 1.98 -32.12
N LEU A 39 -13.99 2.29 -31.32
CA LEU A 39 -13.89 2.22 -29.87
C LEU A 39 -13.71 0.78 -29.38
N LYS A 40 -14.47 -0.17 -29.94
CA LYS A 40 -14.39 -1.58 -29.57
C LYS A 40 -13.00 -2.14 -29.88
N ASP A 41 -12.48 -1.91 -31.07
CA ASP A 41 -11.14 -2.36 -31.49
C ASP A 41 -10.05 -1.80 -30.58
N LEU A 42 -10.12 -0.50 -30.26
CA LEU A 42 -9.16 0.12 -29.34
C LEU A 42 -9.24 -0.47 -27.92
N LEU A 43 -10.44 -0.70 -27.40
CA LEU A 43 -10.62 -1.29 -26.07
C LEU A 43 -10.13 -2.74 -26.04
N SER A 44 -10.36 -3.52 -27.10
CA SER A 44 -9.81 -4.87 -27.23
C SER A 44 -8.28 -4.87 -27.29
N GLU A 45 -7.68 -3.93 -28.02
CA GLU A 45 -6.21 -3.74 -28.06
C GLU A 45 -5.66 -3.44 -26.66
N LEU A 46 -6.26 -2.48 -25.95
CA LEU A 46 -5.85 -2.09 -24.60
C LEU A 46 -6.06 -3.23 -23.59
N TYR A 47 -7.14 -4.00 -23.73
CA TYR A 47 -7.40 -5.16 -22.91
C TYR A 47 -6.34 -6.27 -23.13
N GLY A 48 -5.94 -6.52 -24.37
CA GLY A 48 -4.84 -7.45 -24.66
C GLY A 48 -3.50 -7.01 -24.05
N ILE A 49 -3.23 -5.71 -23.99
CA ILE A 49 -2.03 -5.17 -23.32
C ILE A 49 -2.15 -5.30 -21.80
N ILE A 50 -3.31 -4.97 -21.21
CA ILE A 50 -3.48 -5.02 -19.74
C ILE A 50 -3.45 -6.44 -19.19
N GLU A 51 -3.93 -7.44 -19.93
CA GLU A 51 -3.77 -8.85 -19.52
C GLU A 51 -2.30 -9.24 -19.42
N ARG A 52 -1.49 -8.91 -20.43
CA ARG A 52 -0.03 -9.13 -20.40
C ARG A 52 0.61 -8.40 -19.22
N LYS A 53 0.22 -7.14 -18.96
CA LYS A 53 0.73 -6.36 -17.81
C LYS A 53 0.37 -7.03 -16.48
N PHE A 54 -0.86 -7.52 -16.32
CA PHE A 54 -1.30 -8.23 -15.12
C PHE A 54 -0.55 -9.55 -14.92
N ASP A 55 -0.28 -10.30 -15.98
CA ASP A 55 0.49 -11.55 -15.92
C ASP A 55 1.93 -11.30 -15.49
N ILE A 56 2.58 -10.28 -16.06
CA ILE A 56 3.94 -9.87 -15.66
C ILE A 56 3.94 -9.39 -14.20
N ALA A 57 2.99 -8.56 -13.80
CA ALA A 57 2.86 -8.12 -12.41
C ALA A 57 2.65 -9.29 -11.43
N SER A 58 1.89 -10.30 -11.85
CA SER A 58 1.67 -11.52 -11.07
C SER A 58 2.94 -12.38 -10.96
N GLN A 59 3.75 -12.45 -12.01
CA GLN A 59 5.06 -13.09 -11.98
C GLN A 59 6.03 -12.34 -11.05
N ILE A 60 6.07 -11.02 -11.12
CA ILE A 60 6.85 -10.16 -10.19
C ILE A 60 6.36 -10.38 -8.75
N GLY A 61 5.04 -10.43 -8.51
CA GLY A 61 4.45 -10.73 -7.21
C GLY A 61 4.90 -12.07 -6.64
N LYS A 62 4.84 -13.15 -7.44
CA LYS A 62 5.34 -14.48 -7.03
C LYS A 62 6.84 -14.48 -6.75
N ALA A 63 7.60 -13.70 -7.51
CA ALA A 63 9.03 -13.55 -7.31
C ALA A 63 9.37 -12.75 -6.02
N SER A 64 8.53 -11.78 -5.70
CA SER A 64 8.77 -10.80 -4.63
C SER A 64 8.71 -11.40 -3.21
N SER A 65 7.98 -12.50 -3.01
CA SER A 65 7.89 -13.16 -1.69
C SER A 65 9.24 -13.69 -1.18
N LEU A 66 10.21 -13.88 -2.09
CA LEU A 66 11.58 -14.26 -1.73
C LEU A 66 12.42 -13.08 -1.27
N LEU A 67 12.01 -11.85 -1.59
CA LEU A 67 12.72 -10.59 -1.28
C LEU A 67 12.09 -9.87 -0.10
N GLY A 68 10.78 -10.00 0.07
CA GLY A 68 10.05 -9.37 1.16
C GLY A 68 10.19 -7.84 1.19
N GLY A 69 9.82 -7.26 2.33
CA GLY A 69 10.01 -5.84 2.62
C GLY A 69 9.28 -4.94 1.63
N ASP A 70 9.90 -3.82 1.29
CA ASP A 70 9.33 -2.84 0.36
C ASP A 70 9.21 -3.39 -1.07
N PHE A 71 10.09 -4.28 -1.51
CA PHE A 71 9.97 -4.90 -2.84
C PHE A 71 8.68 -5.72 -2.97
N GLU A 72 8.34 -6.52 -1.95
CA GLU A 72 7.07 -7.28 -1.93
C GLU A 72 5.85 -6.37 -1.87
N ARG A 73 5.91 -5.30 -1.07
CA ARG A 73 4.83 -4.31 -0.99
C ARG A 73 4.59 -3.64 -2.34
N LEU A 74 5.65 -3.18 -3.00
CA LEU A 74 5.59 -2.55 -4.32
C LEU A 74 5.09 -3.52 -5.40
N ALA A 75 5.49 -4.79 -5.35
CA ALA A 75 5.02 -5.81 -6.28
C ALA A 75 3.51 -6.09 -6.13
N LYS A 76 3.00 -6.12 -4.89
CA LYS A 76 1.56 -6.23 -4.61
C LYS A 76 0.79 -4.98 -5.06
N GLU A 77 1.34 -3.79 -4.85
CA GLU A 77 0.76 -2.54 -5.34
C GLU A 77 0.67 -2.54 -6.88
N LEU A 78 1.74 -2.96 -7.56
CA LEU A 78 1.76 -3.12 -9.02
C LEU A 78 0.64 -4.05 -9.49
N GLN A 79 0.57 -5.27 -8.94
CA GLN A 79 -0.46 -6.26 -9.30
C GLN A 79 -1.88 -5.74 -9.05
N LYS A 80 -2.11 -5.06 -7.91
CA LYS A 80 -3.40 -4.47 -7.57
C LYS A 80 -3.83 -3.41 -8.59
N ASN A 81 -2.91 -2.53 -8.99
CA ASN A 81 -3.20 -1.48 -9.96
C ASN A 81 -3.51 -2.04 -11.35
N GLU A 82 -2.72 -3.03 -11.81
CA GLU A 82 -2.97 -3.72 -13.09
C GLU A 82 -4.33 -4.43 -13.09
N HIS A 83 -4.69 -5.11 -11.99
CA HIS A 83 -5.99 -5.75 -11.84
C HIS A 83 -7.15 -4.74 -11.90
N GLN A 84 -7.03 -3.60 -11.22
CA GLN A 84 -8.06 -2.56 -11.25
C GLN A 84 -8.24 -1.96 -12.64
N MET A 85 -7.16 -1.70 -13.37
CA MET A 85 -7.25 -1.21 -14.75
C MET A 85 -7.85 -2.26 -15.68
N LYS A 86 -7.44 -3.53 -15.54
CA LYS A 86 -8.02 -4.66 -16.29
C LYS A 86 -9.54 -4.71 -16.13
N PHE A 87 -10.01 -4.72 -14.88
CA PHE A 87 -11.43 -4.78 -14.59
C PHE A 87 -12.22 -3.61 -15.19
N ARG A 88 -11.68 -2.38 -15.13
CA ARG A 88 -12.33 -1.20 -15.73
C ARG A 88 -12.42 -1.27 -17.25
N LEU A 89 -11.38 -1.80 -17.91
CA LEU A 89 -11.39 -2.02 -19.35
C LEU A 89 -12.38 -3.12 -19.74
N GLU A 90 -12.44 -4.20 -18.96
CA GLU A 90 -13.40 -5.31 -19.13
C GLU A 90 -14.84 -4.82 -19.02
N GLU A 91 -15.17 -4.06 -17.97
CA GLU A 91 -16.50 -3.46 -17.78
C GLU A 91 -16.89 -2.59 -18.96
N LEU A 92 -15.96 -1.80 -19.51
CA LEU A 92 -16.24 -0.95 -20.65
C LEU A 92 -16.41 -1.78 -21.92
N LEU A 93 -15.53 -2.76 -22.17
CA LEU A 93 -15.57 -3.63 -23.34
C LEU A 93 -16.92 -4.37 -23.44
N LEU A 94 -17.42 -4.92 -22.33
CA LEU A 94 -18.73 -5.58 -22.26
C LEU A 94 -19.89 -4.65 -22.67
N LEU A 95 -19.77 -3.35 -22.41
CA LEU A 95 -20.78 -2.36 -22.85
C LEU A 95 -20.70 -2.10 -24.36
N VAL A 96 -19.52 -2.24 -24.97
CA VAL A 96 -19.29 -2.01 -26.40
C VAL A 96 -19.31 -3.32 -27.23
N GLU A 97 -19.68 -4.46 -26.64
CA GLU A 97 -19.83 -5.72 -27.38
C GLU A 97 -21.13 -5.80 -28.20
N ASN A 98 -22.18 -5.08 -27.79
CA ASN A 98 -23.49 -5.12 -28.43
C ASN A 98 -23.73 -3.92 -29.38
N PRO A 99 -23.86 -4.12 -30.70
CA PRO A 99 -23.97 -3.04 -31.68
C PRO A 99 -25.33 -2.32 -31.69
N LYS A 100 -26.37 -2.88 -31.05
CA LYS A 100 -27.70 -2.27 -30.96
C LYS A 100 -27.80 -1.40 -29.71
N MET A 101 -27.30 -0.17 -29.80
CA MET A 101 -27.32 0.75 -28.66
C MET A 101 -28.53 1.70 -28.67
N SER A 102 -29.32 1.59 -27.61
CA SER A 102 -30.24 2.63 -27.16
C SER A 102 -29.50 3.90 -26.73
N PHE A 103 -30.22 5.03 -26.68
CA PHE A 103 -29.68 6.30 -26.15
C PHE A 103 -29.10 6.13 -24.73
N THR A 104 -29.75 5.31 -23.90
CA THR A 104 -29.34 5.03 -22.53
C THR A 104 -28.00 4.28 -22.47
N GLU A 105 -27.75 3.34 -23.39
CA GLU A 105 -26.47 2.61 -23.46
C GLU A 105 -25.32 3.51 -23.92
N LYS A 106 -25.57 4.40 -24.89
CA LYS A 106 -24.59 5.43 -25.28
C LYS A 106 -24.21 6.35 -24.12
N ALA A 107 -25.18 6.78 -23.32
CA ALA A 107 -24.93 7.59 -22.14
C ALA A 107 -24.08 6.84 -21.09
N LYS A 108 -24.34 5.54 -20.87
CA LYS A 108 -23.55 4.69 -19.97
C LYS A 108 -22.10 4.53 -20.44
N ILE A 109 -21.89 4.31 -21.74
CA ILE A 109 -20.54 4.21 -22.32
C ILE A 109 -19.78 5.51 -22.15
N ASN A 110 -20.40 6.65 -22.47
CA ASN A 110 -19.77 7.96 -22.28
C ASN A 110 -19.39 8.21 -20.81
N ALA A 111 -20.27 7.88 -19.86
CA ALA A 111 -19.97 7.99 -18.44
C ALA A 111 -18.82 7.07 -18.00
N SER A 112 -18.78 5.83 -18.50
CA SER A 112 -17.70 4.88 -18.21
C SER A 112 -16.37 5.30 -18.85
N LEU A 113 -16.37 5.83 -20.07
CA LEU A 113 -15.20 6.42 -20.72
C LEU A 113 -14.64 7.59 -19.91
N GLN A 114 -15.49 8.52 -19.47
CA GLN A 114 -15.04 9.64 -18.63
C GLN A 114 -14.42 9.16 -17.31
N ARG A 115 -15.02 8.15 -16.66
CA ARG A 115 -14.44 7.54 -15.45
C ARG A 115 -13.10 6.85 -15.73
N LEU A 116 -12.97 6.17 -16.88
CA LEU A 116 -11.73 5.52 -17.29
C LEU A 116 -10.61 6.56 -17.52
N LEU A 117 -10.91 7.67 -18.21
CA LEU A 117 -9.96 8.77 -18.43
C LEU A 117 -9.51 9.43 -17.12
N GLN A 118 -10.43 9.66 -16.18
CA GLN A 118 -10.10 10.20 -14.87
C GLN A 118 -9.21 9.25 -14.07
N TYR A 119 -9.56 7.96 -14.06
CA TYR A 119 -8.78 6.93 -13.36
C TYR A 119 -7.38 6.77 -13.94
N TYR A 120 -7.25 6.83 -15.28
CA TYR A 120 -5.98 6.63 -15.96
C TYR A 120 -4.88 7.56 -15.46
N ARG A 121 -5.18 8.83 -15.16
CA ARG A 121 -4.16 9.78 -14.66
C ARG A 121 -3.52 9.32 -13.35
N VAL A 122 -4.34 8.83 -12.42
CA VAL A 122 -3.88 8.33 -11.12
C VAL A 122 -3.15 7.00 -11.30
N TYR A 123 -3.69 6.13 -12.15
CA TYR A 123 -3.09 4.85 -12.50
C TYR A 123 -1.70 5.02 -13.12
N ASP A 124 -1.56 5.88 -14.13
CA ASP A 124 -0.33 6.11 -14.88
C ASP A 124 0.81 6.58 -13.97
N TYR A 125 0.52 7.57 -13.12
CA TYR A 125 1.43 8.04 -12.10
C TYR A 125 1.80 6.92 -11.12
N SER A 126 0.81 6.19 -10.61
CA SER A 126 1.06 5.12 -9.64
C SER A 126 1.92 4.01 -10.22
N ILE A 127 1.64 3.53 -11.44
CA ILE A 127 2.41 2.47 -12.09
C ILE A 127 3.84 2.95 -12.36
N THR A 128 4.00 4.15 -12.91
CA THR A 128 5.33 4.74 -13.19
C THR A 128 6.17 4.80 -11.92
N GLN A 129 5.60 5.30 -10.81
CA GLN A 129 6.31 5.37 -9.54
C GLN A 129 6.63 3.98 -8.98
N THR A 130 5.70 3.04 -9.04
CA THR A 130 5.92 1.68 -8.53
C THR A 130 7.02 0.97 -9.33
N ILE A 131 7.04 1.08 -10.66
CA ILE A 131 8.10 0.50 -11.50
C ILE A 131 9.47 1.13 -11.22
N GLN A 132 9.53 2.45 -11.06
CA GLN A 132 10.77 3.15 -10.72
C GLN A 132 11.32 2.69 -9.36
N LYS A 133 10.46 2.60 -8.34
CA LYS A 133 10.84 2.11 -7.00
C LYS A 133 11.26 0.65 -7.03
N LEU A 134 10.53 -0.22 -7.73
CA LEU A 134 10.92 -1.63 -7.91
C LEU A 134 12.29 -1.76 -8.56
N THR A 135 12.59 -0.91 -9.54
CA THR A 135 13.91 -0.87 -10.18
C THR A 135 14.99 -0.45 -9.19
N GLY A 136 14.76 0.61 -8.42
CA GLY A 136 15.71 1.11 -7.42
C GLY A 136 15.99 0.08 -6.31
N GLU A 137 14.94 -0.54 -5.76
CA GLU A 137 15.07 -1.62 -4.77
C GLU A 137 15.86 -2.81 -5.31
N LEU A 138 15.58 -3.21 -6.55
CA LEU A 138 16.26 -4.32 -7.20
C LEU A 138 17.74 -3.99 -7.47
N GLU A 139 18.07 -2.76 -7.85
CA GLU A 139 19.45 -2.30 -7.99
C GLU A 139 20.17 -2.27 -6.65
N GLY A 140 19.51 -1.82 -5.57
CA GLY A 140 20.05 -1.86 -4.21
C GLY A 140 20.35 -3.29 -3.74
N LEU A 141 19.42 -4.23 -3.96
CA LEU A 141 19.62 -5.64 -3.63
C LEU A 141 20.77 -6.28 -4.44
N ILE A 142 20.90 -5.92 -5.72
CA ILE A 142 22.02 -6.39 -6.56
C ILE A 142 23.33 -5.77 -6.12
N PHE A 143 23.34 -4.50 -5.69
CA PHE A 143 24.54 -3.85 -5.16
C PHE A 143 25.03 -4.52 -3.87
N ILE A 144 24.11 -4.91 -2.99
CA ILE A 144 24.42 -5.62 -1.74
C ILE A 144 24.91 -7.05 -2.00
N SER A 145 24.46 -7.69 -3.08
CA SER A 145 24.96 -8.99 -3.51
C SER A 145 26.11 -8.84 -4.51
N GLU A 146 27.35 -9.02 -4.04
CA GLU A 146 28.57 -9.03 -4.88
C GLU A 146 28.50 -9.97 -6.13
N GLU A 147 27.60 -10.97 -6.16
CA GLU A 147 27.47 -11.94 -7.28
C GLU A 147 26.20 -11.84 -8.15
N ARG A 148 25.43 -10.73 -8.14
CA ARG A 148 24.12 -10.63 -8.85
C ARG A 148 23.10 -11.73 -8.45
N LYS A 149 23.29 -12.39 -7.32
CA LYS A 149 22.31 -13.33 -6.75
C LYS A 149 21.44 -12.58 -5.76
N LEU A 150 20.29 -13.13 -5.42
CA LEU A 150 19.53 -12.57 -4.31
C LEU A 150 20.29 -12.84 -3.01
N PRO A 151 20.38 -11.86 -2.08
CA PRO A 151 20.87 -12.15 -0.76
C PRO A 151 20.04 -13.32 -0.19
N PRO A 152 20.68 -14.31 0.46
CA PRO A 152 19.96 -15.42 1.08
C PRO A 152 18.80 -14.89 1.92
N ALA A 153 17.63 -15.52 1.91
CA ALA A 153 16.45 -15.07 2.66
C ALA A 153 16.77 -14.78 4.15
N ASN A 154 17.74 -15.50 4.72
CA ASN A 154 18.26 -15.26 6.07
C ASN A 154 18.89 -13.86 6.27
N ILE A 155 19.54 -13.29 5.25
CA ILE A 155 20.08 -11.91 5.30
C ILE A 155 18.94 -10.90 5.22
N VAL A 156 17.96 -11.10 4.34
CA VAL A 156 16.77 -10.26 4.24
C VAL A 156 15.98 -10.25 5.55
N ASP A 157 15.77 -11.41 6.16
CA ASP A 157 15.09 -11.51 7.44
C ASP A 157 15.90 -10.89 8.59
N LYS A 158 17.23 -10.93 8.51
CA LYS A 158 18.10 -10.20 9.45
C LYS A 158 17.98 -8.69 9.26
N ILE A 159 17.93 -8.19 8.02
CA ILE A 159 17.72 -6.76 7.74
C ILE A 159 16.37 -6.31 8.30
N LYS A 160 15.27 -7.04 8.05
CA LYS A 160 13.96 -6.76 8.64
C LYS A 160 13.97 -6.75 10.17
N LYS A 161 14.72 -7.67 10.79
CA LYS A 161 14.90 -7.68 12.25
C LYS A 161 15.65 -6.46 12.73
N ILE A 162 16.66 -6.00 11.98
CA ILE A 162 17.42 -4.79 12.30
C ILE A 162 16.53 -3.55 12.17
N GLU A 163 15.78 -3.40 11.09
CA GLU A 163 14.85 -2.27 10.89
C GLU A 163 13.79 -2.21 12.00
N ASN A 164 13.16 -3.33 12.34
CA ASN A 164 12.21 -3.41 13.45
C ASN A 164 12.88 -3.12 14.82
N LEU A 165 14.15 -3.49 14.99
CA LEU A 165 14.89 -3.14 16.20
C LEU A 165 15.19 -1.64 16.26
N ASP A 166 15.51 -1.02 15.12
CA ASP A 166 15.78 0.41 15.00
C ASP A 166 14.54 1.25 15.33
N GLU A 167 13.39 0.90 14.75
CA GLU A 167 12.10 1.55 15.06
C GLU A 167 11.75 1.45 16.55
N LYS A 168 11.93 0.26 17.15
CA LYS A 168 11.69 0.06 18.59
C LYS A 168 12.69 0.83 19.45
N LEU A 169 13.94 0.95 19.01
CA LEU A 169 14.96 1.69 19.70
C LEU A 169 14.63 3.18 19.71
N GLU A 170 14.21 3.75 18.58
CA GLU A 170 13.77 5.15 18.50
C GLU A 170 12.58 5.44 19.41
N LEU A 171 11.59 4.54 19.45
CA LEU A 171 10.47 4.64 20.39
C LEU A 171 10.92 4.58 21.86
N LEU A 172 11.86 3.69 22.19
CA LEU A 172 12.43 3.62 23.54
C LEU A 172 13.24 4.86 23.90
N ILE A 173 14.04 5.41 22.98
CA ILE A 173 14.79 6.66 23.16
C ILE A 173 13.81 7.80 23.45
N SER A 174 12.75 7.92 22.65
CA SER A 174 11.70 8.92 22.87
C SER A 174 11.01 8.73 24.22
N PHE A 175 10.70 7.50 24.60
CA PHE A 175 10.08 7.21 25.89
C PHE A 175 11.00 7.54 27.08
N ILE A 176 12.29 7.19 26.99
CA ILE A 176 13.31 7.55 27.99
C ILE A 176 13.41 9.07 28.11
N TYR A 177 13.40 9.79 26.98
CA TYR A 177 13.38 11.25 26.99
C TYR A 177 12.19 11.79 27.80
N TYR A 178 10.98 11.25 27.63
CA TYR A 178 9.83 11.65 28.44
C TYR A 178 9.98 11.31 29.93
N LEU A 179 10.52 10.12 30.27
CA LEU A 179 10.79 9.76 31.66
C LEU A 179 11.75 10.73 32.35
N TYR A 180 12.74 11.27 31.64
CA TYR A 180 13.70 12.22 32.20
C TYR A 180 13.20 13.66 32.20
N THR A 181 12.60 14.11 31.09
CA THR A 181 12.26 15.54 30.90
C THR A 181 10.86 15.88 31.40
N ASN A 182 9.91 14.97 31.25
CA ASN A 182 8.50 15.17 31.58
C ASN A 182 7.90 13.94 32.29
N PRO A 183 8.48 13.48 33.42
CA PRO A 183 7.99 12.28 34.13
C PRO A 183 6.52 12.39 34.55
N SER A 184 6.05 13.61 34.84
CA SER A 184 4.66 13.87 35.16
C SER A 184 3.70 13.52 34.01
N TRP A 185 4.12 13.65 32.75
CA TRP A 185 3.29 13.28 31.60
C TRP A 185 3.13 11.78 31.49
N VAL A 186 4.21 11.03 31.71
CA VAL A 186 4.17 9.56 31.72
C VAL A 186 3.22 9.06 32.81
N HIS A 187 3.33 9.64 34.01
CA HIS A 187 2.43 9.31 35.11
C HIS A 187 0.96 9.63 34.78
N LYS A 188 0.67 10.82 34.25
CA LYS A 188 -0.69 11.22 33.85
C LYS A 188 -1.29 10.33 32.77
N VAL A 189 -0.49 9.87 31.82
CA VAL A 189 -0.92 8.96 30.76
C VAL A 189 -1.28 7.58 31.33
N GLU A 190 -0.47 7.05 32.24
CA GLU A 190 -0.76 5.79 32.94
C GLU A 190 -2.01 5.91 33.83
N GLU A 191 -2.12 7.00 34.59
CA GLU A 191 -3.26 7.28 35.46
C GLU A 191 -4.55 7.44 34.64
N ALA A 192 -4.48 8.12 33.49
CA ALA A 192 -5.62 8.26 32.58
C ALA A 192 -6.13 6.90 32.07
N LEU A 193 -5.25 5.94 31.77
CA LEU A 193 -5.66 4.57 31.45
C LEU A 193 -6.35 3.92 32.66
N ARG A 194 -5.76 4.04 33.85
CA ARG A 194 -6.31 3.48 35.09
C ARG A 194 -7.70 4.03 35.42
N ASP A 195 -7.93 5.31 35.16
CA ASP A 195 -9.22 5.98 35.33
C ASP A 195 -10.28 5.53 34.33
N TRP A 196 -9.91 5.29 33.07
CA TRP A 196 -10.85 4.75 32.09
C TRP A 196 -11.22 3.30 32.40
N HIS A 197 -10.23 2.54 32.85
CA HIS A 197 -10.39 1.17 33.31
C HIS A 197 -11.31 1.08 34.53
N SER A 198 -11.15 1.95 35.53
CA SER A 198 -12.04 2.01 36.70
C SER A 198 -13.48 2.40 36.34
N LYS A 199 -13.67 3.11 35.22
CA LYS A 199 -14.98 3.42 34.62
C LYS A 199 -15.55 2.29 33.75
N GLY A 200 -14.86 1.14 33.67
CA GLY A 200 -15.31 -0.06 32.96
C GLY A 200 -14.89 -0.14 31.48
N LEU A 201 -14.06 0.79 30.98
CA LEU A 201 -13.57 0.74 29.61
C LEU A 201 -12.28 -0.10 29.53
N LEU A 202 -12.38 -1.29 28.94
CA LEU A 202 -11.26 -2.24 28.86
C LEU A 202 -10.17 -1.84 27.86
N TRP A 203 -10.53 -1.25 26.73
CA TRP A 203 -9.61 -0.85 25.66
C TRP A 203 -9.82 0.63 25.38
N VAL A 204 -8.75 1.42 25.53
CA VAL A 204 -8.82 2.88 25.55
C VAL A 204 -8.08 3.44 24.33
N GLU A 205 -8.74 4.28 23.54
CA GLU A 205 -8.12 4.98 22.41
C GLU A 205 -7.26 6.16 22.90
N VAL A 206 -6.27 6.56 22.11
CA VAL A 206 -5.37 7.69 22.47
C VAL A 206 -6.14 8.98 22.77
N ARG A 207 -7.22 9.26 22.02
CA ARG A 207 -8.04 10.46 22.21
C ARG A 207 -8.70 10.51 23.61
N ASN A 208 -9.00 9.34 24.18
CA ASN A 208 -9.56 9.24 25.53
C ASN A 208 -8.47 9.48 26.58
N VAL A 209 -7.26 8.99 26.32
CA VAL A 209 -6.09 9.22 27.19
C VAL A 209 -5.71 10.70 27.21
N GLU A 210 -5.62 11.35 26.05
CA GLU A 210 -5.39 12.81 25.93
C GLU A 210 -6.42 13.59 26.77
N LYS A 211 -7.70 13.29 26.63
CA LYS A 211 -8.78 13.98 27.33
C LYS A 211 -8.66 13.91 28.86
N ASN A 212 -8.22 12.78 29.42
CA ASN A 212 -8.09 12.62 30.87
C ASN A 212 -6.71 13.06 31.38
N SER A 213 -5.64 12.82 30.62
CA SER A 213 -4.27 13.16 31.04
C SER A 213 -3.92 14.64 30.83
N GLY A 214 -4.58 15.32 29.90
CA GLY A 214 -4.22 16.65 29.44
C GLY A 214 -2.90 16.69 28.65
N VAL A 215 -2.35 15.54 28.26
CA VAL A 215 -1.15 15.43 27.41
C VAL A 215 -1.61 15.36 25.96
N GLU A 216 -1.04 16.20 25.10
CA GLU A 216 -1.39 16.26 23.67
C GLU A 216 -1.32 14.88 23.00
N ARG A 217 -2.25 14.61 22.08
CA ARG A 217 -2.42 13.30 21.43
C ARG A 217 -1.12 12.67 20.93
N GLU A 218 -0.27 13.48 20.28
CA GLU A 218 0.99 12.99 19.72
C GLU A 218 1.96 12.49 20.81
N HIS A 219 2.07 13.23 21.90
CA HIS A 219 2.92 12.87 23.04
C HIS A 219 2.33 11.70 23.82
N ALA A 220 1.02 11.69 24.04
CA ALA A 220 0.33 10.58 24.68
C ALA A 220 0.51 9.27 23.88
N ALA A 221 0.42 9.33 22.54
CA ALA A 221 0.68 8.17 21.68
C ALA A 221 2.11 7.65 21.85
N LYS A 222 3.13 8.51 21.77
CA LYS A 222 4.54 8.10 21.94
C LYS A 222 4.80 7.47 23.32
N ILE A 223 4.22 8.04 24.37
CA ILE A 223 4.32 7.50 25.73
C ILE A 223 3.65 6.12 25.82
N LEU A 224 2.45 5.95 25.24
CA LEU A 224 1.74 4.67 25.21
C LEU A 224 2.51 3.59 24.42
N GLU A 225 3.14 3.95 23.31
CA GLU A 225 4.03 3.04 22.57
C GLU A 225 5.22 2.62 23.44
N GLY A 226 5.86 3.57 24.13
CA GLY A 226 6.94 3.28 25.08
C GLY A 226 6.53 2.33 26.22
N LEU A 227 5.39 2.61 26.86
CA LEU A 227 4.79 1.77 27.89
C LEU A 227 4.44 0.36 27.37
N THR A 228 4.08 0.26 26.09
CA THR A 228 3.83 -1.02 25.42
C THR A 228 5.14 -1.81 25.26
N LEU A 229 6.23 -1.15 24.84
CA LEU A 229 7.53 -1.79 24.64
C LEU A 229 8.14 -2.32 25.94
N ILE A 230 7.94 -1.64 27.07
CA ILE A 230 8.37 -2.12 28.39
C ILE A 230 7.38 -3.08 29.07
N GLY A 231 6.26 -3.38 28.41
CA GLY A 231 5.30 -4.39 28.87
C GLY A 231 4.36 -3.95 29.99
N VAL A 232 4.19 -2.64 30.22
CA VAL A 232 3.23 -2.07 31.17
C VAL A 232 1.84 -1.99 30.55
N VAL A 233 1.77 -1.75 29.25
CA VAL A 233 0.53 -1.59 28.48
C VAL A 233 0.48 -2.63 27.35
N GLU A 234 -0.71 -3.10 27.02
CA GLU A 234 -1.02 -3.88 25.83
C GLU A 234 -1.61 -2.97 24.76
N LYS A 235 -1.26 -3.23 23.50
CA LYS A 235 -1.74 -2.50 22.32
C LYS A 235 -2.49 -3.44 21.38
N ARG A 236 -3.61 -2.99 20.82
CA ARG A 236 -4.33 -3.66 19.73
C ARG A 236 -4.83 -2.66 18.69
N GLU A 237 -5.01 -3.11 17.46
CA GLU A 237 -5.65 -2.33 16.40
C GLU A 237 -7.15 -2.64 16.36
N ARG A 238 -8.00 -1.61 16.31
CA ARG A 238 -9.46 -1.74 16.23
C ARG A 238 -10.02 -0.64 15.33
N GLY A 239 -10.59 -1.04 14.19
CA GLY A 239 -11.24 -0.10 13.27
C GLY A 239 -10.30 0.94 12.65
N GLY A 240 -9.01 0.62 12.48
CA GLY A 240 -7.99 1.53 11.96
C GLY A 240 -7.39 2.49 12.98
N GLU A 241 -7.77 2.40 14.26
CA GLU A 241 -7.11 3.10 15.36
C GLU A 241 -6.46 2.11 16.34
N TYR A 242 -5.45 2.58 17.08
CA TYR A 242 -4.82 1.81 18.15
C TYR A 242 -5.51 2.05 19.50
N VAL A 243 -5.78 0.95 20.20
CA VAL A 243 -6.35 0.93 21.55
C VAL A 243 -5.40 0.27 22.53
N TYR A 244 -5.42 0.76 23.77
CA TYR A 244 -4.45 0.44 24.81
C TYR A 244 -5.14 -0.06 26.07
N LYS A 245 -4.48 -0.98 26.79
CA LYS A 245 -4.94 -1.53 28.07
C LYS A 245 -3.75 -1.71 29.01
N LEU A 246 -3.82 -1.26 30.26
CA LEU A 246 -2.90 -1.71 31.32
C LEU A 246 -2.85 -3.24 31.43
N ARG A 247 -1.64 -3.79 31.39
CA ARG A 247 -1.43 -5.24 31.47
C ARG A 247 -1.94 -5.77 32.82
N GLY A 248 -2.64 -6.91 32.80
CA GLY A 248 -3.27 -7.51 33.99
C GLY A 248 -4.60 -6.88 34.42
N PHE A 249 -5.09 -5.82 33.76
CA PHE A 249 -6.43 -5.30 34.04
C PHE A 249 -7.51 -6.17 33.38
N GLY A 250 -8.51 -6.59 34.18
CA GLY A 250 -9.63 -7.44 33.74
C GLY A 250 -9.29 -8.92 33.58
N GLU A 251 -8.19 -9.37 34.18
CA GLU A 251 -7.83 -10.79 34.32
C GLU A 251 -8.27 -11.27 35.72
N ASP A 252 -9.58 -11.44 35.89
CA ASP A 252 -10.22 -12.24 36.96
C ASP A 252 -11.10 -13.31 36.30
#